data_AF-A0A2S2N9K6-F1
#
_entry.id   AF-A0A2S2N9K6-F1
#
_cell.length_a   1.000
_cell.length_b   1.000
_cell.length_c   1.000
_cell.angle_alpha   90.00
_cell.angle_beta   90.00
_cell.angle_gamma   90.00
#
_symmetry.space_group_name_H-M   'P 1'
#
loop_
_entity.id
_entity.type
_entity.pdbx_description
1 polymer ?
#
loop_
_entity_poly.entity_id
_entity_poly.type
_entity_poly.pdbx_seq_one_letter_code
_entity_poly.pdbx_strand_id
1 'polypeptide(L)'
;MHLESMHKTIKYHYLNGCKIQRLDKCIMVLRRFTRDKKVERMVKLTKGKSTSRINEIKKQHNRSVSLNLNISFDNNKWNVESENNKHTFYSIIKCLVDICFPLICSECKICIHSYQCTCPDYQIKSIICKHIHVIAMDATSTNTSIVELTPLTKCNKLYFAIFKFIHCDYCFY
;
A
#
# COMPACT_ATOMS: atom_id res chain seq x y z
N MET A 1 -16.36 7.43 -15.15
CA MET A 1 -16.54 6.25 -16.04
C MET A 1 -16.43 4.87 -15.36
N HIS A 2 -15.76 4.68 -14.21
CA HIS A 2 -15.69 3.35 -13.57
C HIS A 2 -17.03 2.85 -13.00
N LEU A 3 -17.79 3.73 -12.33
CA LEU A 3 -19.11 3.38 -11.80
C LEU A 3 -20.11 3.02 -12.91
N GLU A 4 -20.03 3.72 -14.04
CA GLU A 4 -20.91 3.45 -15.17
C GLU A 4 -20.55 2.12 -15.86
N SER A 5 -19.26 1.82 -16.00
CA SER A 5 -18.80 0.51 -16.48
C SER A 5 -19.24 -0.62 -15.54
N MET A 6 -19.13 -0.41 -14.22
CA MET A 6 -19.64 -1.35 -13.22
C MET A 6 -21.16 -1.54 -13.35
N HIS A 7 -21.92 -0.45 -13.48
CA HIS A 7 -23.36 -0.50 -13.67
C HIS A 7 -23.74 -1.28 -14.93
N LYS A 8 -23.13 -0.97 -16.07
CA LYS A 8 -23.35 -1.69 -17.35
C LYS A 8 -23.02 -3.17 -17.20
N THR A 9 -21.92 -3.50 -16.51
CA THR A 9 -21.53 -4.88 -16.26
C THR A 9 -22.59 -5.63 -15.46
N ILE A 10 -23.04 -5.06 -14.34
CA ILE A 10 -24.08 -5.66 -13.50
C ILE A 10 -25.39 -5.80 -14.30
N LYS A 11 -25.82 -4.73 -14.98
CA LYS A 11 -27.08 -4.70 -15.73
C LYS A 11 -27.11 -5.74 -16.85
N TYR A 12 -26.08 -5.82 -17.67
CA TYR A 12 -26.12 -6.65 -18.88
C TYR A 12 -25.57 -8.06 -18.68
N HIS A 13 -24.56 -8.27 -17.83
CA HIS A 13 -23.97 -9.60 -17.63
C HIS A 13 -24.56 -10.38 -16.46
N TYR A 14 -25.13 -9.71 -15.44
CA TYR A 14 -25.67 -10.39 -14.27
C TYR A 14 -27.20 -10.34 -14.20
N LEU A 15 -27.82 -9.33 -14.81
CA LEU A 15 -29.27 -9.11 -14.78
C LEU A 15 -29.93 -9.27 -16.15
N ASN A 16 -29.18 -9.56 -17.21
CA ASN A 16 -29.69 -9.70 -18.58
C ASN A 16 -30.54 -8.49 -19.05
N GLY A 17 -30.20 -7.29 -18.59
CA GLY A 17 -30.92 -6.05 -18.90
C GLY A 17 -32.17 -5.80 -18.05
N CYS A 18 -32.58 -6.75 -17.21
CA CYS A 18 -33.78 -6.63 -16.39
C CYS A 18 -33.60 -5.70 -15.20
N LYS A 19 -34.67 -4.98 -14.85
CA LYS A 19 -34.74 -4.20 -13.60
C LYS A 19 -35.06 -5.14 -12.43
N ILE A 20 -34.34 -4.98 -11.32
CA ILE A 20 -34.62 -5.74 -10.11
C ILE A 20 -35.68 -5.02 -9.28
N GLN A 21 -36.77 -5.69 -8.96
CA GLN A 21 -37.81 -5.17 -8.04
C GLN A 21 -37.54 -5.53 -6.56
N ARG A 22 -36.87 -6.66 -6.29
CA ARG A 22 -36.61 -7.15 -4.93
C ARG A 22 -35.14 -6.96 -4.51
N LEU A 23 -34.93 -6.34 -3.36
CA LEU A 23 -33.59 -6.08 -2.80
C LEU A 23 -32.74 -7.35 -2.65
N ASP A 24 -33.32 -8.46 -2.19
CA ASP A 24 -32.60 -9.73 -1.97
C ASP A 24 -31.87 -10.22 -3.23
N LYS A 25 -32.54 -10.14 -4.39
CA LYS A 25 -31.97 -10.50 -5.68
C LYS A 25 -30.80 -9.60 -6.05
N CYS A 26 -30.89 -8.31 -5.72
CA CYS A 26 -29.80 -7.36 -5.93
C CYS A 26 -28.58 -7.72 -5.09
N ILE A 27 -28.77 -8.04 -3.81
CA ILE A 27 -27.68 -8.44 -2.91
C ILE A 27 -27.00 -9.71 -3.42
N MET A 28 -27.76 -10.71 -3.86
CA MET A 28 -27.20 -11.95 -4.44
C MET A 28 -26.35 -11.65 -5.68
N VAL A 29 -26.81 -10.76 -6.55
CA VAL A 29 -26.09 -10.36 -7.77
C VAL A 29 -24.82 -9.59 -7.44
N LEU A 30 -24.86 -8.65 -6.50
CA LEU A 30 -23.68 -7.91 -6.03
C LEU A 30 -22.65 -8.85 -5.40
N ARG A 31 -23.10 -9.83 -4.62
CA ARG A 31 -22.22 -10.85 -4.04
C ARG A 31 -21.57 -11.70 -5.13
N ARG A 32 -22.33 -12.12 -6.16
CA ARG A 32 -21.82 -12.85 -7.33
C ARG A 32 -20.76 -12.04 -8.07
N PHE A 33 -21.08 -10.80 -8.43
CA PHE A 33 -20.17 -9.87 -9.09
C PHE A 33 -18.86 -9.68 -8.30
N THR A 34 -18.97 -9.46 -6.99
CA THR A 34 -17.80 -9.28 -6.12
C THR A 34 -16.91 -10.51 -6.09
N ARG A 35 -17.49 -11.72 -6.00
CA ARG A 35 -16.74 -12.98 -6.05
C ARG A 35 -16.03 -13.16 -7.40
N ASP A 36 -16.72 -12.93 -8.50
CA ASP A 36 -16.16 -13.11 -9.84
C ASP A 36 -14.99 -12.11 -10.07
N LYS A 37 -15.09 -10.87 -9.54
CA LYS A 37 -13.98 -9.91 -9.53
C LYS A 37 -12.80 -10.32 -8.65
N LYS A 38 -13.05 -10.95 -7.49
CA LYS A 38 -11.98 -11.52 -6.65
C LYS A 38 -11.23 -12.63 -7.40
N VAL A 39 -11.94 -13.53 -8.09
CA VAL A 39 -11.33 -14.60 -8.92
C VAL A 39 -10.55 -13.99 -10.09
N GLU A 40 -11.11 -13.03 -10.81
CA GLU A 40 -10.42 -12.33 -11.91
C GLU A 40 -9.10 -11.69 -11.43
N ARG A 41 -9.11 -11.10 -10.23
CA ARG A 41 -7.89 -10.57 -9.60
C ARG A 41 -6.90 -11.69 -9.25
N MET A 42 -7.35 -12.78 -8.63
CA MET A 42 -6.49 -13.92 -8.29
C MET A 42 -5.79 -14.48 -9.53
N VAL A 43 -6.51 -14.68 -10.63
CA VAL A 43 -5.94 -15.13 -11.91
C VAL A 43 -4.89 -14.16 -12.48
N LYS A 44 -5.08 -12.84 -12.30
CA LYS A 44 -4.08 -11.85 -12.72
C LYS A 44 -2.81 -11.91 -11.87
N LEU A 45 -2.96 -12.12 -10.57
CA LEU A 45 -1.84 -12.26 -9.63
C LEU A 45 -1.05 -13.54 -9.90
N THR A 46 -1.71 -14.68 -10.13
CA THR A 46 -1.03 -15.96 -10.42
C THR A 46 -0.30 -15.94 -11.75
N LYS A 47 -0.81 -15.20 -12.75
CA LYS A 47 -0.12 -14.97 -14.03
C LYS A 47 1.04 -13.95 -13.95
N GLY A 48 1.37 -13.45 -12.76
CA GLY A 48 2.47 -12.52 -12.56
C GLY A 48 2.25 -11.12 -13.17
N LYS A 49 1.01 -10.74 -13.50
CA LYS A 49 0.75 -9.40 -14.03
C LYS A 49 1.01 -8.36 -12.94
N SER A 50 1.96 -7.47 -13.18
CA SER A 50 2.25 -6.34 -12.31
C SER A 50 0.99 -5.50 -12.09
N THR A 51 0.60 -5.29 -10.84
CA THR A 51 -0.51 -4.38 -10.53
C THR A 51 -0.06 -2.93 -10.67
N SER A 52 -0.99 -2.01 -10.93
CA SER A 52 -0.70 -0.57 -10.94
C SER A 52 0.02 -0.10 -9.68
N ARG A 53 -0.32 -0.70 -8.53
CA ARG A 53 0.27 -0.39 -7.23
C ARG A 53 1.71 -0.86 -7.09
N ILE A 54 2.04 -2.05 -7.60
CA ILE A 54 3.44 -2.53 -7.67
C ILE A 54 4.26 -1.65 -8.62
N ASN A 55 3.69 -1.25 -9.75
CA ASN A 55 4.35 -0.32 -10.67
C ASN A 55 4.59 1.04 -10.04
N GLU A 56 3.67 1.53 -9.21
CA GLU A 56 3.84 2.77 -8.46
C GLU A 56 4.93 2.65 -7.39
N ILE A 57 5.00 1.53 -6.65
CA ILE A 57 6.12 1.24 -5.73
C ILE A 57 7.45 1.27 -6.50
N LYS A 58 7.54 0.61 -7.65
CA LYS A 58 8.75 0.62 -8.49
C LYS A 58 9.11 2.04 -8.96
N LYS A 59 8.12 2.84 -9.35
CA LYS A 59 8.33 4.25 -9.73
C LYS A 59 8.90 5.07 -8.57
N GLN A 60 8.35 4.90 -7.37
CA GLN A 60 8.82 5.61 -6.17
C GLN A 60 10.23 5.17 -5.76
N HIS A 61 10.53 3.87 -5.88
CA HIS A 61 11.88 3.35 -5.69
C HIS A 61 12.86 4.00 -6.67
N ASN A 62 12.59 3.98 -7.97
CA ASN A 62 13.48 4.59 -8.96
C ASN A 62 13.70 6.09 -8.70
N ARG A 63 12.65 6.80 -8.28
CA ARG A 63 12.78 8.22 -7.90
C ARG A 63 13.68 8.39 -6.68
N SER A 64 13.55 7.54 -5.67
CA SER A 64 14.40 7.61 -4.48
C SER A 64 15.88 7.39 -4.75
N VAL A 65 16.23 6.54 -5.73
CA VAL A 65 17.64 6.31 -6.13
C VAL A 65 18.29 7.59 -6.66
N SER A 66 17.53 8.41 -7.39
CA SER A 66 18.02 9.70 -7.92
C SER A 66 18.01 10.86 -6.92
N LEU A 67 17.47 10.65 -5.71
CA LEU A 67 17.28 11.72 -4.74
C LEU A 67 18.39 11.73 -3.69
N ASN A 68 18.98 12.89 -3.48
CA ASN A 68 19.88 13.16 -2.37
C ASN A 68 19.17 14.11 -1.39
N LEU A 69 18.45 13.54 -0.43
CA LEU A 69 17.70 14.29 0.59
C LEU A 69 18.50 14.33 1.88
N ASN A 70 18.42 15.44 2.61
CA ASN A 70 19.01 15.53 3.93
C ASN A 70 18.16 14.70 4.92
N ILE A 71 18.83 13.84 5.68
CA ILE A 71 18.22 12.92 6.64
C ILE A 71 18.80 13.24 8.00
N SER A 72 17.95 13.57 8.97
CA SER A 72 18.34 13.65 10.37
C SER A 72 17.62 12.56 11.16
N PHE A 73 18.34 11.93 12.07
CA PHE A 73 17.77 10.94 12.98
C PHE A 73 17.69 11.55 14.37
N ASP A 74 16.47 11.70 14.88
CA ASP A 74 16.20 12.22 16.22
C ASP A 74 15.04 11.44 16.86
N ASN A 75 15.14 11.18 18.17
CA ASN A 75 14.08 10.55 18.96
C ASN A 75 13.46 9.27 18.32
N ASN A 76 14.30 8.38 17.78
CA ASN A 76 13.89 7.15 17.07
C ASN A 76 13.03 7.38 15.82
N LYS A 77 13.15 8.56 15.19
CA LYS A 77 12.47 8.90 13.94
C LYS A 77 13.46 9.50 12.96
N TRP A 78 13.31 9.15 11.69
CA TRP A 78 14.01 9.82 10.61
C TRP A 78 13.19 11.02 10.15
N ASN A 79 13.78 12.19 10.13
CA ASN A 79 13.21 13.38 9.52
C ASN A 79 13.90 13.59 8.17
N VAL A 80 13.09 13.57 7.11
CA VAL A 80 13.56 13.71 5.74
C VAL A 80 13.00 15.00 5.15
N GLU A 81 13.89 15.81 4.58
CA GLU A 81 13.53 17.06 3.92
C GLU A 81 12.66 16.80 2.67
N SER A 82 11.68 17.67 2.44
CA SER A 82 10.86 17.61 1.24
C SER A 82 11.62 18.12 0.02
N GLU A 83 11.55 17.36 -1.08
CA GLU A 83 12.13 17.74 -2.39
C GLU A 83 11.64 19.11 -2.90
N ASN A 84 10.39 19.47 -2.65
CA ASN A 84 9.79 20.68 -3.21
C ASN A 84 9.93 21.91 -2.30
N ASN A 85 10.13 21.72 -1.00
CA ASN A 85 10.21 22.82 -0.04
C ASN A 85 11.16 22.45 1.10
N LYS A 86 12.30 23.14 1.13
CA LYS A 86 13.39 22.90 2.08
C LYS A 86 13.00 23.15 3.56
N HIS A 87 11.88 23.82 3.80
CA HIS A 87 11.35 24.05 5.15
C HIS A 87 10.34 23.01 5.62
N THR A 88 9.97 22.04 4.77
CA THR A 88 9.01 20.98 5.14
C THR A 88 9.74 19.67 5.37
N PHE A 89 9.51 19.04 6.52
CA PHE A 89 10.11 17.76 6.90
C PHE A 89 9.04 16.70 7.08
N TYR A 90 9.36 15.47 6.64
CA TYR A 90 8.51 14.30 6.85
C TYR A 90 9.17 13.36 7.85
N SER A 91 8.42 12.92 8.85
CA SER A 91 8.90 11.99 9.87
C SER A 91 8.57 10.56 9.47
N ILE A 92 9.54 9.68 9.66
CA ILE A 92 9.47 8.26 9.34
C ILE A 92 9.83 7.45 10.56
N ILE A 93 9.05 6.39 10.79
CA ILE A 93 9.19 5.47 11.92
C ILE A 93 9.28 4.05 11.36
N LYS A 94 10.22 3.25 11.87
CA LYS A 94 10.32 1.83 11.50
C LYS A 94 9.32 1.03 12.32
N CYS A 95 8.57 0.15 11.67
CA CYS A 95 7.57 -0.67 12.31
C CYS A 95 8.03 -2.14 12.30
N LEU A 96 7.88 -2.82 13.44
CA LEU A 96 8.17 -4.25 13.59
C LEU A 96 6.93 -5.05 13.19
N VAL A 97 6.72 -5.20 11.88
CA VAL A 97 5.63 -6.01 11.32
C VAL A 97 6.23 -6.98 10.31
N ASP A 98 5.72 -8.21 10.32
CA ASP A 98 6.09 -9.23 9.34
C ASP A 98 5.86 -8.72 7.90
N ILE A 99 6.75 -9.13 7.01
CA ILE A 99 6.73 -8.72 5.60
C ILE A 99 5.43 -9.22 4.96
N CYS A 100 4.62 -8.30 4.43
CA CYS A 100 3.42 -8.67 3.68
C CYS A 100 3.75 -8.94 2.20
N PHE A 101 3.49 -10.17 1.74
CA PHE A 101 3.87 -10.64 0.40
C PHE A 101 3.32 -9.87 -0.81
N PRO A 102 2.10 -9.28 -0.81
CA PRO A 102 1.53 -8.76 -2.05
C PRO A 102 2.01 -7.36 -2.45
N LEU A 103 2.63 -6.58 -1.54
CA LEU A 103 3.04 -5.19 -1.77
C LEU A 103 4.46 -4.94 -1.27
N ILE A 104 5.41 -5.60 -1.92
CA ILE A 104 6.84 -5.54 -1.60
C ILE A 104 7.57 -4.77 -2.71
N CYS A 105 8.56 -3.98 -2.32
CA CYS A 105 9.59 -3.50 -3.24
C CYS A 105 10.63 -4.60 -3.47
N SER A 106 10.80 -5.03 -4.72
CA SER A 106 11.74 -6.10 -5.08
C SER A 106 13.20 -5.77 -4.74
N GLU A 107 13.57 -4.49 -4.82
CA GLU A 107 14.94 -4.02 -4.60
C GLU A 107 15.23 -3.83 -3.10
N CYS A 108 14.41 -3.02 -2.41
CA CYS A 108 14.61 -2.72 -1.00
C CYS A 108 14.16 -3.85 -0.05
N LYS A 109 13.44 -4.87 -0.54
CA LYS A 109 12.86 -5.98 0.24
C LYS A 109 11.97 -5.54 1.43
N ILE A 110 11.37 -4.36 1.32
CA ILE A 110 10.44 -3.81 2.31
C ILE A 110 9.00 -3.86 1.81
N CYS A 111 8.06 -3.90 2.74
CA CYS A 111 6.65 -3.76 2.45
C CYS A 111 6.11 -2.44 3.00
N ILE A 112 4.87 -2.11 2.66
CA ILE A 112 4.21 -0.90 3.18
C ILE A 112 4.10 -0.88 4.71
N HIS A 113 4.14 -2.04 5.38
CA HIS A 113 4.06 -2.13 6.83
C HIS A 113 5.42 -2.00 7.54
N SER A 114 6.53 -1.98 6.80
CA SER A 114 7.87 -1.89 7.38
C SER A 114 8.17 -0.51 7.98
N TYR A 115 7.49 0.54 7.49
CA TYR A 115 7.69 1.92 7.91
C TYR A 115 6.39 2.72 7.86
N GLN A 116 6.31 3.76 8.68
CA GLN A 116 5.26 4.76 8.65
C GLN A 116 5.85 6.13 8.33
N CYS A 117 5.34 6.81 7.31
CA CYS A 117 5.79 8.14 6.90
C CYS A 117 4.65 9.17 6.98
N THR A 118 4.93 10.43 7.33
CA THR A 118 3.91 11.49 7.35
C THR A 118 3.65 12.13 5.98
N CYS A 119 4.33 11.72 4.91
CA CYS A 119 4.15 12.34 3.61
C CYS A 119 2.81 11.96 2.95
N PRO A 120 2.26 12.79 2.04
CA PRO A 120 0.99 12.53 1.36
C PRO A 120 0.96 11.21 0.59
N ASP A 121 2.07 10.81 -0.03
CA ASP A 121 2.16 9.53 -0.76
C ASP A 121 1.89 8.33 0.18
N TYR A 122 2.33 8.38 1.43
CA TYR A 122 2.04 7.32 2.39
C TYR A 122 0.64 7.50 3.01
N GLN A 123 0.33 8.70 3.53
CA GLN A 123 -0.90 8.94 4.28
C GLN A 123 -2.17 8.85 3.42
N ILE A 124 -2.12 9.30 2.17
CA ILE A 124 -3.29 9.39 1.29
C ILE A 124 -3.34 8.21 0.33
N LYS A 125 -2.23 7.93 -0.37
CA LYS A 125 -2.20 6.87 -1.39
C LYS A 125 -1.90 5.49 -0.81
N SER A 126 -1.40 5.42 0.42
CA SER A 126 -0.98 4.18 1.07
C SER A 126 -0.06 3.36 0.17
N ILE A 127 1.04 3.98 -0.26
CA ILE A 127 2.12 3.34 -1.01
C ILE A 127 3.46 3.53 -0.28
N ILE A 128 4.43 2.68 -0.59
CA ILE A 128 5.81 2.89 -0.13
C ILE A 128 6.31 4.16 -0.82
N CYS A 129 6.54 5.21 -0.04
CA CYS A 129 6.93 6.50 -0.58
C CYS A 129 8.44 6.55 -0.85
N LYS A 130 8.86 7.53 -1.66
CA LYS A 130 10.27 7.79 -1.95
C LYS A 130 11.12 7.97 -0.68
N HIS A 131 10.58 8.62 0.37
CA HIS A 131 11.32 8.85 1.61
C HIS A 131 11.62 7.55 2.38
N ILE A 132 10.65 6.63 2.42
CA ILE A 132 10.84 5.29 3.01
C ILE A 132 11.91 4.53 2.23
N HIS A 133 11.89 4.61 0.90
CA HIS A 133 12.92 3.96 0.08
C HIS A 133 14.32 4.52 0.33
N VAL A 134 14.48 5.85 0.43
CA VAL A 134 15.78 6.48 0.74
C VAL A 134 16.35 5.90 2.04
N ILE A 135 15.55 5.87 3.12
CA ILE A 135 15.99 5.32 4.41
C ILE A 135 16.30 3.83 4.32
N ALA A 136 15.47 3.06 3.62
CA ALA A 136 15.68 1.63 3.49
C ALA A 136 16.99 1.31 2.73
N MET A 137 17.32 2.09 1.70
CA MET A 137 18.57 1.94 0.95
C MET A 137 19.81 2.36 1.75
N ASP A 138 19.70 3.45 2.53
CA ASP A 138 20.75 3.90 3.43
C ASP A 138 21.07 2.84 4.49
N ALA A 139 20.02 2.23 5.07
CA ALA A 139 20.14 1.13 6.03
C ALA A 139 20.71 -0.17 5.45
N THR A 140 20.60 -0.42 4.14
CA THR A 140 21.23 -1.58 3.48
C THR A 140 22.69 -1.34 3.11
N SER A 141 23.10 -0.08 2.95
CA SER A 141 24.47 0.29 2.55
C SER A 141 25.42 0.33 3.74
N THR A 142 24.89 0.61 4.93
CA THR A 142 25.60 0.54 6.20
C THR A 142 25.37 -0.82 6.83
N ASN A 143 26.26 -1.78 6.55
CA ASN A 143 26.30 -3.07 7.24
C ASN A 143 26.87 -2.91 8.67
N THR A 144 26.30 -1.96 9.42
CA THR A 144 26.77 -1.52 10.73
C THR A 144 25.73 -1.95 11.75
N SER A 145 26.05 -3.03 12.45
CA SER A 145 25.56 -3.45 13.76
C SER A 145 24.12 -3.08 14.09
N ILE A 146 23.29 -4.12 14.17
CA ILE A 146 22.08 -4.19 14.99
C ILE A 146 22.28 -3.34 16.26
N VAL A 147 21.88 -2.08 16.20
CA VAL A 147 21.35 -1.43 17.39
C VAL A 147 20.01 -2.09 17.53
N GLU A 148 19.91 -2.96 18.53
CA GLU A 148 18.64 -3.44 19.05
C GLU A 148 17.82 -2.20 19.43
N LEU A 149 17.11 -1.64 18.44
CA LEU A 149 16.17 -0.57 18.66
C LEU A 149 15.01 -1.21 19.41
N THR A 150 14.92 -0.86 20.69
CA THR A 150 13.91 -1.34 21.61
C THR A 150 12.50 -1.18 21.03
N PRO A 151 11.60 -2.14 21.27
CA PRO A 151 10.36 -2.30 20.50
C PRO A 151 9.33 -1.27 20.92
N LEU A 152 9.28 -0.12 20.26
CA LEU A 152 8.36 0.95 20.65
C LEU A 152 7.63 1.56 19.46
N THR A 153 6.63 0.82 19.00
CA THR A 153 5.23 1.22 18.94
C THR A 153 4.48 0.15 18.16
N LYS A 154 3.48 -0.49 18.79
CA LYS A 154 2.45 -1.23 18.02
C LYS A 154 1.84 -0.20 17.07
N CYS A 155 2.12 -0.31 15.77
CA CYS A 155 1.50 0.56 14.78
C CYS A 155 -0.01 0.57 15.05
N ASN A 156 -0.55 1.77 15.25
CA ASN A 156 -1.82 1.98 15.94
C ASN A 156 -2.89 1.09 15.32
N LYS A 157 -3.30 0.03 16.05
CA LYS A 157 -4.21 -1.00 15.54
C LYS A 157 -5.53 -0.40 15.06
N LEU A 158 -5.89 0.82 15.48
CA LEU A 158 -7.07 1.58 15.05
C LEU A 158 -6.93 2.18 13.65
N TYR A 159 -5.78 2.76 13.28
CA TYR A 159 -5.53 3.19 11.89
C TYR A 159 -5.47 1.97 10.96
N PHE A 160 -4.85 0.89 11.44
CA PHE A 160 -4.89 -0.40 10.77
C PHE A 160 -6.24 -1.11 10.88
N ALA A 161 -7.16 -0.76 11.78
CA ALA A 161 -8.46 -1.43 11.93
C ALA A 161 -9.44 -0.93 10.87
N ILE A 162 -9.47 0.39 10.67
CA ILE A 162 -10.27 1.02 9.61
C ILE A 162 -9.72 0.58 8.24
N PHE A 163 -8.40 0.54 8.08
CA PHE A 163 -7.78 -0.02 6.87
C PHE A 163 -7.80 -1.56 6.84
N LYS A 164 -7.93 -2.30 7.96
CA LYS A 164 -8.04 -3.77 7.97
C LYS A 164 -9.29 -4.21 7.24
N PHE A 165 -10.40 -3.50 7.41
CA PHE A 165 -11.64 -3.85 6.73
C PHE A 165 -11.60 -3.61 5.21
N ILE A 166 -10.70 -2.74 4.72
CA ILE A 166 -10.57 -2.45 3.27
C ILE A 166 -9.37 -3.17 2.64
N HIS A 167 -8.31 -3.45 3.41
CA HIS A 167 -7.03 -3.95 2.93
C HIS A 167 -6.60 -5.31 3.52
N CYS A 168 -7.16 -5.78 4.64
CA CYS A 168 -6.77 -7.06 5.28
C CYS A 168 -7.59 -8.27 4.83
N ASP A 169 -8.63 -8.07 4.01
CA ASP A 169 -9.20 -9.13 3.16
C ASP A 169 -8.16 -9.69 2.16
N TYR A 170 -6.99 -9.04 2.02
CA TYR A 170 -5.86 -9.48 1.19
C TYR A 170 -4.69 -10.11 1.97
N CYS A 171 -4.82 -10.29 3.29
CA CYS A 171 -3.80 -10.97 4.13
C CYS A 171 -4.33 -12.22 4.84
N PHE A 172 -5.61 -12.56 4.65
CA PHE A 172 -6.17 -13.85 5.05
C PHE A 172 -6.45 -14.69 3.80
N TYR A 173 -5.38 -15.23 3.20
CA TYR A 173 -5.33 -16.50 2.48
C TYR A 173 -3.86 -16.81 2.20
#